data_AF-A0A4D4KSX0-F1
#
_entry.id   AF-A0A4D4KSX0-F1
#
_cell.length_a   1.000
_cell.length_b   1.000
_cell.length_c   1.000
_cell.angle_alpha   90.00
_cell.angle_beta   90.00
_cell.angle_gamma   90.00
#
_symmetry.space_group_name_H-M   'P 1'
#
loop_
_entity.id
_entity.type
_entity.pdbx_description
1 polymer ?
#
loop_
_entity_poly.entity_id
_entity_poly.type
_entity_poly.pdbx_seq_one_letter_code
_entity_poly.pdbx_strand_id
1 'polypeptide(L)' 'MTAVGTVAVVGASLAGLHAARGLRSQGYDGRLVVVGEERHRPYDRPPLSKEFLTGDGDPGEGWARSP' A
#
# COMPACT_ATOMS: atom_id res chain seq x y z
N MET A 1 8.02 11.01 34.25
CA MET A 1 7.79 10.25 33.00
C MET A 1 7.31 11.23 31.95
N THR A 2 8.10 11.49 30.91
CA THR A 2 7.67 12.35 29.80
C THR A 2 6.65 11.59 28.96
N ALA A 3 5.43 12.10 28.84
CA ALA A 3 4.44 11.50 27.95
C ALA A 3 4.95 11.58 26.50
N VAL A 4 4.83 10.49 25.74
CA VAL A 4 5.26 10.45 24.34
C VAL A 4 4.29 11.26 23.49
N GLY A 5 4.63 12.52 23.23
CA GLY A 5 3.77 13.45 22.48
C GLY A 5 3.62 13.10 20.99
N THR A 6 4.52 12.30 20.41
CA THR A 6 4.44 11.91 19.00
C THR A 6 4.99 10.50 18.77
N VAL A 7 4.27 9.71 17.98
CA VAL A 7 4.67 8.38 17.49
C VAL A 7 4.69 8.39 15.97
N ALA A 8 5.79 7.92 15.39
CA ALA A 8 5.93 7.71 13.95
C ALA A 8 5.96 6.21 13.64
N VAL A 9 5.10 5.78 12.71
CA VAL A 9 5.04 4.42 12.19
C VAL A 9 5.61 4.43 10.78
N VAL A 10 6.71 3.71 10.56
CA VAL A 10 7.36 3.61 9.24
C VAL A 10 6.94 2.30 8.59
N GLY A 11 6.28 2.40 7.44
CA GLY A 11 5.64 1.32 6.70
C GLY A 11 4.11 1.44 6.73
N ALA A 12 3.49 1.93 5.65
CA ALA A 12 2.02 2.04 5.51
C ALA A 12 1.36 0.74 4.99
N SER A 13 1.99 -0.41 5.23
CA SER A 13 1.44 -1.73 4.93
C SER A 13 0.44 -2.16 6.00
N LEU A 14 -0.05 -3.40 5.91
CA LEU A 14 -0.98 -4.00 6.86
C LEU A 14 -0.50 -3.85 8.32
N ALA A 15 0.75 -4.20 8.60
CA ALA A 15 1.32 -4.14 9.94
C ALA A 15 1.33 -2.71 10.53
N GLY A 16 1.74 -1.71 9.74
CA GLY A 16 1.77 -0.33 10.20
C GLY A 16 0.38 0.26 10.43
N LEU A 17 -0.59 -0.09 9.58
CA LEU A 17 -1.98 0.32 9.79
C LEU A 17 -2.57 -0.33 11.04
N HIS A 18 -2.29 -1.61 11.30
CA HIS A 18 -2.72 -2.26 12.54
C HIS A 18 -2.08 -1.63 13.78
N ALA A 19 -0.79 -1.31 13.73
CA ALA A 19 -0.10 -0.63 14.83
C ALA A 19 -0.72 0.75 15.12
N ALA A 20 -0.95 1.55 14.08
CA ALA A 20 -1.58 2.86 14.19
C ALA A 20 -3.00 2.77 14.78
N ARG A 21 -3.81 1.80 14.33
CA ARG A 21 -5.15 1.55 14.86
C ARG A 21 -5.12 1.08 16.31
N GLY A 22 -4.18 0.18 16.64
CA GLY A 22 -3.97 -0.30 18.01
C GLY A 22 -3.66 0.85 18.96
N LEU A 23 -2.77 1.77 18.58
CA LEU A 23 -2.48 2.96 19.38
C LEU A 23 -3.74 3.78 19.67
N ARG A 24 -4.58 4.04 18.65
CA ARG A 24 -5.83 4.77 18.83
C ARG A 24 -6.86 4.02 19.69
N SER A 25 -7.00 2.71 19.51
CA SER A 25 -7.94 1.91 20.30
C SER A 25 -7.53 1.79 21.77
N GLN A 26 -6.23 1.88 22.06
CA GLN A 26 -5.68 1.89 23.41
C GLN A 26 -5.62 3.31 24.03
N GLY A 27 -6.23 4.31 23.39
CA GLY A 27 -6.35 5.66 23.95
C GLY A 27 -5.12 6.55 23.74
N TYR A 28 -4.21 6.20 22.83
CA TYR A 28 -3.16 7.14 22.42
C TYR A 28 -3.80 8.35 21.72
N ASP A 29 -3.70 9.51 22.35
CA ASP A 29 -4.25 10.79 21.89
C ASP A 29 -3.19 11.70 21.26
N GLY A 30 -1.91 11.40 21.47
CA GLY A 30 -0.79 12.11 20.88
C GLY A 30 -0.76 12.10 19.34
N ARG A 31 0.21 12.83 18.79
CA ARG A 31 0.37 12.94 17.34
C ARG A 31 0.84 11.60 16.77
N LEU A 32 0.12 11.08 15.79
CA LEU A 32 0.44 9.84 15.10
C LEU A 32 0.74 10.13 13.63
N VAL A 33 1.93 9.74 13.17
CA VAL A 33 2.36 9.91 11.78
C VAL A 33 2.61 8.52 11.19
N VAL A 34 2.01 8.22 10.04
CA VAL A 34 2.28 6.97 9.31
C VAL A 34 3.00 7.33 8.01
N VAL A 35 4.17 6.74 7.80
CA VAL A 35 5.02 6.98 6.63
C VAL A 35 4.97 5.75 5.74
N GLY A 36 4.45 5.88 4.53
CA GLY A 36 4.48 4.84 3.50
C GLY A 36 5.47 5.18 2.39
N GLU A 37 6.05 4.15 1.76
CA GLU A 37 6.90 4.31 0.57
C GLU A 37 6.06 4.45 -0.72
N GLU A 38 4.80 3.98 -0.69
CA GLU A 38 3.89 4.04 -1.84
C GLU A 38 3.49 5.49 -2.18
N ARG A 39 4.17 6.09 -3.17
CA ARG A 39 3.76 7.37 -3.78
C ARG A 39 2.59 7.22 -4.77
N HIS A 40 2.06 6.01 -4.94
CA HIS A 40 1.09 5.68 -5.99
C HIS A 40 -0.19 5.13 -5.37
N ARG A 41 -1.34 5.58 -5.88
CA ARG A 41 -2.62 4.92 -5.58
C ARG A 41 -2.53 3.45 -5.99
N PRO A 42 -3.25 2.53 -5.33
CA PRO A 42 -3.34 1.14 -5.78
C PRO A 42 -3.71 1.14 -7.26
N TYR A 43 -2.81 0.66 -8.09
CA TYR A 43 -3.05 0.45 -9.51
C TYR A 43 -3.20 -1.05 -9.71
N ASP A 44 -4.16 -1.44 -10.56
CA ASP A 44 -4.22 -2.81 -11.03
C ASP A 44 -2.93 -3.10 -11.78
N ARG A 45 -2.08 -3.94 -11.17
CA ARG A 45 -1.00 -4.61 -11.87
C ARG A 45 -1.64 -5.85 -12.49
N PRO A 46 -2.12 -5.84 -13.75
CA PRO A 46 -2.26 -7.08 -14.49
C PRO A 46 -0.95 -7.88 -14.34
N PRO A 47 -1.00 -9.21 -14.31
CA PRO A 47 0.07 -10.04 -13.75
C PRO A 47 1.40 -9.83 -14.49
N LEU A 48 2.25 -8.96 -13.93
CA LEU A 48 3.63 -8.70 -14.36
C LEU A 48 4.58 -9.87 -14.02
N SER A 49 4.10 -11.11 -14.06
CA SER A 49 4.91 -12.28 -13.73
C SER A 49 5.07 -13.29 -14.85
N LYS A 50 4.47 -13.10 -16.04
CA LYS A 50 4.74 -13.99 -17.19
C LYS A 50 4.75 -13.35 -18.59
N GLU A 51 3.89 -12.38 -18.90
CA GLU A 51 3.71 -11.97 -20.30
C GLU A 51 4.67 -10.87 -20.78
N PHE A 52 5.30 -10.11 -19.87
CA PHE A 52 6.14 -8.97 -20.25
C PHE A 52 7.60 -9.32 -20.61
N LEU A 53 8.04 -10.55 -20.31
CA LEU A 53 9.43 -10.99 -20.56
C LEU A 53 9.59 -11.76 -21.88
N THR A 54 8.50 -12.16 -22.53
CA THR A 54 8.54 -13.05 -23.70
C THR A 54 8.48 -12.34 -25.05
N GLY A 55 8.40 -11.01 -25.09
CA GLY A 55 8.56 -10.23 -26.33
C GLY A 55 7.50 -10.43 -27.43
N ASP A 56 6.60 -11.40 -27.30
CA ASP A 56 5.59 -11.76 -28.31
C ASP A 56 4.16 -11.43 -27.84
N GLY A 57 3.96 -10.20 -27.38
CA GLY A 57 2.64 -9.70 -27.03
C GLY A 57 2.39 -8.36 -27.70
N ASP A 58 1.88 -8.37 -28.93
CA ASP A 58 1.20 -7.20 -29.49
C ASP A 58 0.11 -6.77 -28.49
N PRO A 59 0.15 -5.56 -27.92
CA PRO A 59 -0.83 -5.10 -26.93
C PRO A 59 -2.24 -4.87 -27.53
N GLY A 60 -2.41 -5.05 -28.84
CA GLY A 60 -3.60 -4.62 -29.57
C GLY A 60 -4.80 -5.57 -29.64
N GLU A 61 -4.64 -6.88 -29.41
CA GLU A 61 -5.63 -7.84 -29.96
C GLU A 61 -6.48 -8.61 -28.95
N GLY A 62 -6.33 -8.36 -27.64
CA GLY A 62 -7.02 -9.14 -26.60
C GLY A 62 -8.34 -8.57 -26.06
N TRP A 63 -8.64 -7.29 -26.26
CA TRP A 63 -9.76 -6.63 -25.58
C TRP A 63 -11.04 -6.48 -26.43
N ALA A 64 -10.97 -6.76 -27.75
CA ALA A 64 -12.04 -6.40 -28.69
C ALA A 64 -13.02 -7.52 -29.04
N ARG A 65 -12.95 -8.72 -28.44
CA ARG A 65 -13.99 -9.74 -28.63
C ARG A 65 -14.23 -10.57 -27.36
N SER A 66 -15.20 -10.14 -26.56
CA SER A 66 -16.10 -11.05 -25.86
C SER A 66 -17.55 -10.65 -26.17
N PRO A 67 -18.42 -11.58 -26.60
CA PRO A 67 -19.86 -11.45 -26.43
C PRO A 67 -20.25 -11.56 -24.94
#